data_AF-A0A7C0VYQ5-F1
#
_entry.id   AF-A0A7C0VYQ5-F1
#
_cell.length_a   1.000
_cell.length_b   1.000
_cell.length_c   1.000
_cell.angle_alpha   90.00
_cell.angle_beta   90.00
_cell.angle_gamma   90.00
#
_symmetry.space_group_name_H-M   'P 1'
#
loop_
_entity.id
_entity.type
_entity.pdbx_description
1 polymer ?
#
loop_
_entity_poly.entity_id
_entity_poly.type
_entity_poly.pdbx_seq_one_letter_code
_entity_poly.pdbx_strand_id
1 'polypeptide(L)' 'MIKTIEEENLLDRALKVGEKLKRRFLKVKGKYFIVGDVCGMRVMMAIELVKGQRTRY' A
#
# COMPACT_ATOMS: atom_id res chain seq x y z
N MET A 1 10.08 1.19 -23.82
CA MET A 1 9.79 0.96 -22.38
C MET A 1 9.84 2.25 -21.58
N ILE A 2 10.96 2.98 -21.52
CA ILE A 2 11.02 4.29 -20.83
C ILE A 2 10.07 5.32 -21.46
N LYS A 3 10.02 5.41 -22.80
CA LYS A 3 9.07 6.29 -23.52
C LYS A 3 7.62 6.12 -23.09
N THR A 4 7.15 4.88 -22.95
CA THR A 4 5.77 4.59 -22.50
C THR A 4 5.51 5.09 -21.08
N ILE A 5 6.51 5.01 -20.18
CA ILE A 5 6.39 5.50 -18.80
C ILE A 5 6.19 7.02 -18.78
N GLU A 6 6.89 7.74 -19.67
CA GLU A 6 6.84 9.20 -19.79
C GLU A 6 5.58 9.68 -20.52
N GLU A 7 5.29 9.11 -21.71
CA GLU A 7 4.15 9.48 -22.57
C GLU A 7 2.80 9.22 -21.88
N GLU A 8 2.68 8.12 -21.12
CA GLU A 8 1.45 7.79 -20.37
C GLU A 8 1.45 8.36 -18.93
N ASN A 9 2.46 9.12 -18.55
CA ASN A 9 2.66 9.68 -17.21
C ASN A 9 2.41 8.66 -16.08
N LEU A 10 2.99 7.47 -16.24
CA LEU A 10 2.76 6.33 -15.34
C LEU A 10 3.29 6.59 -13.92
N LEU A 11 4.28 7.48 -13.78
CA LEU A 11 4.86 7.85 -12.49
C LEU A 11 3.84 8.60 -11.60
N ASP A 12 3.18 9.62 -12.15
CA ASP A 12 2.15 10.37 -11.43
C ASP A 12 0.92 9.51 -11.13
N ARG A 13 0.57 8.63 -12.07
CA ARG A 13 -0.51 7.66 -11.86
C ARG A 13 -0.17 6.70 -10.74
N ALA A 14 1.04 6.16 -10.72
CA ALA A 14 1.54 5.28 -9.66
C ALA A 14 1.49 5.95 -8.28
N LEU A 15 1.84 7.23 -8.19
CA LEU A 15 1.72 8.02 -6.96
C LEU A 15 0.25 8.14 -6.50
N LYS A 16 -0.65 8.57 -7.39
CA LYS A 16 -2.08 8.74 -7.09
C LYS A 16 -2.75 7.43 -6.68
N VAL A 17 -2.45 6.35 -7.39
CA VAL A 17 -2.99 5.01 -7.10
C VAL A 17 -2.41 4.47 -5.80
N GLY A 18 -1.09 4.62 -5.58
CA GLY A 18 -0.43 4.23 -4.34
C GLY A 18 -1.04 4.88 -3.10
N GLU A 19 -1.28 6.19 -3.14
CA GLU A 19 -1.94 6.92 -2.04
C GLU A 19 -3.38 6.45 -1.79
N LYS A 20 -4.12 6.08 -2.84
CA LYS A 20 -5.46 5.49 -2.70
C LYS A 20 -5.41 4.10 -2.08
N LEU A 21 -4.46 3.27 -2.51
CA LEU A 21 -4.25 1.93 -1.95
C LEU A 21 -3.86 2.01 -0.48
N LYS A 22 -2.86 2.85 -0.12
CA LYS A 22 -2.38 3.02 1.26
C LYS A 22 -3.50 3.38 2.21
N ARG A 23 -4.30 4.40 1.86
CA ARG A 23 -5.48 4.80 2.64
C ARG A 23 -6.48 3.67 2.83
N ARG A 24 -6.68 2.83 1.81
CA ARG A 24 -7.63 1.72 1.90
C ARG A 24 -7.08 0.58 2.77
N PHE A 25 -5.80 0.24 2.68
CA PHE A 25 -5.20 -0.80 3.51
C PHE A 25 -5.09 -0.37 4.97
N LEU A 26 -4.82 0.91 5.27
CA LEU A 26 -4.90 1.43 6.64
C LEU A 26 -6.31 1.34 7.23
N LYS A 27 -7.35 1.57 6.42
CA LYS A 27 -8.74 1.34 6.85
C LYS A 27 -9.03 -0.14 7.13
N VAL A 28 -8.45 -1.06 6.34
CA VAL A 28 -8.56 -2.51 6.57
C VAL A 28 -7.83 -2.90 7.87
N LYS A 29 -6.63 -2.36 8.10
CA LYS A 29 -5.86 -2.53 9.34
C LYS A 29 -6.68 -2.11 10.57
N GLY A 30 -7.34 -0.96 10.52
CA GLY A 30 -8.21 -0.51 11.61
C GLY A 30 -9.48 -1.34 11.83
N LYS A 31 -9.90 -2.16 10.85
CA LYS A 31 -11.11 -2.98 10.92
C LYS A 31 -10.86 -4.43 11.33
N TYR A 32 -9.70 -4.99 10.97
CA TYR A 32 -9.41 -6.41 11.17
C TYR A 32 -8.13 -6.61 11.98
N PHE A 33 -8.26 -7.27 13.13
CA PHE A 33 -7.13 -7.57 14.03
C PHE A 33 -6.05 -8.48 13.42
N ILE A 34 -6.37 -9.22 12.35
CA ILE A 34 -5.41 -10.08 11.64
C ILE A 34 -4.37 -9.26 10.87
N VAL A 35 -4.65 -7.99 10.58
CA VAL A 35 -3.73 -7.12 9.84
C VAL A 35 -2.79 -6.42 10.83
N GLY A 36 -1.57 -6.92 10.94
CA GLY A 36 -0.55 -6.41 11.86
C GLY A 36 0.05 -5.09 11.41
N ASP A 37 0.51 -5.03 10.16
CA ASP A 37 1.09 -3.81 9.58
C ASP A 37 0.84 -3.64 8.08
N VAL A 38 1.00 -2.40 7.61
CA VAL A 38 0.89 -2.02 6.20
C VAL A 38 2.13 -1.20 5.83
N CYS A 39 3.01 -1.75 5.00
CA CYS A 39 4.26 -1.12 4.58
C CYS A 39 4.39 -1.05 3.05
N GLY A 40 5.33 -0.26 2.55
CA GLY A 40 5.62 -0.12 1.13
C GLY A 40 5.53 1.31 0.60
N MET A 41 5.89 1.48 -0.68
CA MET A 41 6.03 2.76 -1.35
C MET A 41 5.31 2.78 -2.69
N ARG A 42 4.56 3.86 -2.94
CA ARG A 42 3.76 4.04 -4.16
C ARG A 42 2.82 2.85 -4.37
N VAL A 43 2.87 2.18 -5.51
CA VAL A 43 1.99 1.06 -5.87
C VAL A 43 2.49 -0.29 -5.35
N MET A 44 3.70 -0.35 -4.77
CA MET A 44 4.23 -1.56 -4.19
C MET A 44 3.98 -1.54 -2.69
N MET A 45 2.98 -2.28 -2.24
CA MET A 45 2.60 -2.36 -0.83
C MET A 45 2.50 -3.80 -0.36
N ALA A 46 2.82 -4.01 0.93
CA ALA A 46 2.70 -5.28 1.62
C ALA A 46 1.80 -5.13 2.85
N ILE A 47 1.11 -6.21 3.20
CA ILE A 47 0.30 -6.33 4.41
C ILE A 47 0.86 -7.48 5.22
N GLU A 48 1.21 -7.23 6.47
CA GLU A 48 1.58 -8.28 7.43
C GLU A 48 0.32 -8.87 8.04
N LEU A 49 0.17 -10.20 7.95
CA LEU A 49 -0.93 -10.94 8.57
C LEU A 49 -0.42 -11.66 9.83
N VAL A 50 -1.11 -11.47 10.95
CA VAL A 50 -0.71 -11.98 12.26
C VAL A 50 -1.82 -12.82 12.90
N LYS A 51 -1.46 -13.87 13.63
CA LYS A 51 -2.42 -14.75 14.33
C LYS A 51 -2.97 -14.16 15.65
N GLY A 52 -2.59 -12.93 16.03
CA GLY A 52 -3.06 -12.23 17.24
C GLY A 52 -2.52 -10.79 17.31
N GLN A 53 -3.06 -9.94 18.19
CA GLN A 53 -2.59 -8.56 18.37
C GLN A 53 -1.13 -8.54 18.84
N ARG A 54 -0.19 -8.43 17.92
CA ARG A 54 1.17 -7.99 18.19
C ARG A 54 1.40 -6.71 17.40
N THR A 55 1.20 -5.58 18.05
CA THR A 55 1.90 -4.36 17.70
C THR A 55 3.39 -4.64 17.88
N ARG A 56 4.16 -4.71 16.78
CA ARG A 56 5.63 -4.73 16.86
C ARG A 56 6.08 -3.42 17.51
N TYR A 57 6.92 -3.54 18.54
CA TYR A 57 7.75 -2.46 19.10
C TYR A 57 8.85 -2.08 18.10
#